data_AF-A0A0F7PZG3-F1
#
_entry.id   AF-A0A0F7PZG3-F1
#
_cell.length_a   1.000
_cell.length_b   1.000
_cell.length_c   1.000
_cell.angle_alpha   90.00
_cell.angle_beta   90.00
_cell.angle_gamma   90.00
#
_symmetry.space_group_name_H-M   'P 1'
#
loop_
_entity.id
_entity.type
_entity.pdbx_description
1 polymer ?
#
loop_
_entity_poly.entity_id
_entity_poly.type
_entity_poly.pdbx_seq_one_letter_code
_entity_poly.pdbx_strand_id
1 'polypeptide(L)'
;RRAIVVGERTEGGALDLQKLRIGQSNFFLTVPVSRSLGPLGGGGQTWEGSGVLPCVGTPAEQALEKALAILTLRRALPGVVLRLQEALQDYYTLVDRVPTLLHHLANMDLSAVVSEEDLVTKLNAGLQAVSEDPRLLVRAIGPRETSPEPEMEAEDVLEVVPEVPSSEAARKAL
;
A
#
# COMPACT_ATOMS: atom_id res chain seq x y z
N ARG A 1 -15.50 -7.26 -7.33
CA ARG A 1 -14.40 -7.45 -6.33
C ARG A 1 -15.05 -7.51 -4.95
N ARG A 2 -14.81 -8.56 -4.13
CA ARG A 2 -15.56 -8.79 -2.87
C ARG A 2 -14.74 -8.67 -1.58
N ALA A 3 -13.43 -8.89 -1.66
CA ALA A 3 -12.54 -8.87 -0.51
C ALA A 3 -11.18 -8.26 -0.88
N ILE A 4 -10.42 -7.90 0.15
CA ILE A 4 -9.02 -7.48 0.07
C ILE A 4 -8.24 -8.45 0.92
N VAL A 5 -7.31 -9.15 0.28
CA VAL A 5 -6.46 -10.14 0.96
C VAL A 5 -5.25 -9.41 1.53
N VAL A 6 -5.05 -9.51 2.84
CA VAL A 6 -3.93 -8.88 3.56
C VAL A 6 -3.12 -9.98 4.22
N GLY A 7 -1.81 -9.96 4.05
CA GLY A 7 -0.91 -10.96 4.60
C GLY A 7 0.12 -11.42 3.58
N GLU A 8 0.56 -12.66 3.73
CA GLU A 8 1.57 -13.25 2.87
C GLU A 8 0.95 -14.00 1.69
N ARG A 9 1.80 -14.33 0.72
CA ARG A 9 1.44 -15.26 -0.34
C ARG A 9 1.21 -16.64 0.29
N THR A 10 0.06 -17.24 0.01
CA THR A 10 -0.20 -18.60 0.50
C THR A 10 0.71 -19.60 -0.19
N GLU A 11 0.96 -20.76 0.43
CA GLU A 11 1.79 -21.84 -0.14
C GLU A 11 1.36 -22.31 -1.54
N GLY A 12 0.05 -22.40 -1.80
CA GLY A 12 -0.43 -22.93 -3.08
C GLY A 12 -0.35 -24.45 -3.19
N GLY A 13 -0.90 -25.17 -2.21
CA GLY A 13 -1.03 -26.62 -2.28
C GLY A 13 -1.86 -27.10 -3.49
N ALA A 14 -1.86 -28.40 -3.74
CA ALA A 14 -2.77 -29.02 -4.71
C ALA A 14 -4.10 -29.40 -4.05
N LEU A 15 -5.19 -29.40 -4.81
CA LEU A 15 -6.53 -29.71 -4.28
C LEU A 15 -6.64 -31.16 -3.79
N ASP A 16 -6.16 -32.11 -4.59
CA ASP A 16 -6.16 -33.53 -4.24
C ASP A 16 -4.88 -34.20 -4.73
N LEU A 17 -4.17 -34.84 -3.80
CA LEU A 17 -2.92 -35.57 -4.05
C LEU A 17 -3.12 -37.04 -3.69
N GLN A 18 -2.92 -37.91 -4.67
CA GLN A 18 -2.99 -39.34 -4.45
C GLN A 18 -1.59 -39.95 -4.40
N LYS A 19 -1.31 -40.67 -3.31
CA LYS A 19 -0.09 -41.46 -3.15
C LYS A 19 -0.35 -42.89 -3.59
N LEU A 20 0.11 -43.23 -4.78
CA LEU A 20 -0.08 -44.53 -5.42
C LEU A 20 1.14 -45.41 -5.19
N ARG A 21 0.96 -46.59 -4.60
CA ARG A 21 2.02 -47.58 -4.45
C ARG A 21 2.30 -48.27 -5.78
N ILE A 22 3.58 -48.43 -6.12
CA ILE A 22 3.98 -49.10 -7.36
C ILE A 22 4.05 -50.61 -7.13
N GLY A 23 2.98 -51.32 -7.50
CA GLY A 23 2.88 -52.78 -7.36
C GLY A 23 3.09 -53.25 -5.91
N GLN A 24 3.92 -54.27 -5.74
CA GLN A 24 4.32 -54.82 -4.43
C GLN A 24 5.59 -54.16 -3.85
N SER A 25 6.15 -53.15 -4.53
CA SER A 25 7.39 -52.50 -4.10
C SER A 25 7.15 -51.52 -2.95
N ASN A 26 8.20 -50.97 -2.35
CA ASN A 26 8.07 -49.88 -1.36
C ASN A 26 8.20 -48.48 -1.99
N PHE A 27 8.09 -48.38 -3.32
CA PHE A 27 8.07 -47.11 -4.04
C PHE A 27 6.64 -46.57 -4.18
N PHE A 28 6.53 -45.24 -4.18
CA PHE A 28 5.26 -44.52 -4.28
C PHE A 28 5.38 -43.37 -5.27
N LEU A 29 4.30 -43.13 -6.02
CA LEU A 29 4.10 -41.98 -6.87
C LEU A 29 3.06 -41.06 -6.21
N THR A 30 3.41 -39.79 -6.00
CA THR A 30 2.45 -38.78 -5.55
C THR A 30 2.07 -37.92 -6.74
N VAL A 31 0.80 -37.97 -7.16
CA VAL A 31 0.29 -37.22 -8.31
C VAL A 31 -0.96 -36.43 -7.95
N PRO A 32 -1.12 -35.20 -8.47
CA PRO A 32 -2.39 -34.51 -8.40
C PRO A 32 -3.40 -35.20 -9.31
N VAL A 33 -4.57 -35.54 -8.75
CA VAL A 33 -5.63 -36.25 -9.48
C VAL A 33 -6.83 -35.36 -9.78
N SER A 34 -6.87 -34.16 -9.20
CA SER A 34 -7.87 -33.13 -9.50
C SER A 34 -7.23 -31.74 -9.49
N ARG A 35 -7.96 -30.75 -10.01
CA ARG A 35 -7.59 -29.33 -9.95
C ARG A 35 -8.83 -28.46 -9.81
N SER A 36 -8.67 -27.34 -9.13
CA SER A 36 -9.63 -26.25 -9.05
C SER A 36 -9.56 -25.39 -10.32
N LEU A 37 -10.71 -25.11 -10.92
CA LEU A 37 -10.85 -24.19 -12.05
C LEU A 37 -11.67 -22.98 -11.60
N GLY A 38 -11.02 -21.82 -11.48
CA GLY A 38 -11.70 -20.58 -11.16
C GLY A 38 -12.60 -20.13 -12.32
N PRO A 39 -13.90 -19.81 -12.08
CA PRO A 39 -14.82 -19.41 -13.15
C PRO A 39 -14.44 -18.06 -13.79
N LEU A 40 -13.70 -17.21 -13.06
CA LEU A 40 -13.28 -15.88 -13.51
C LEU A 40 -11.97 -15.87 -14.30
N GLY A 41 -11.16 -16.94 -14.19
CA GLY A 41 -9.81 -17.02 -14.74
C GLY A 41 -9.71 -17.72 -16.09
N GLY A 42 -10.83 -17.87 -16.80
CA GLY A 42 -10.88 -18.55 -18.11
C GLY A 42 -10.35 -19.99 -18.09
N GLY A 43 -10.46 -20.70 -16.96
CA GLY A 43 -9.93 -22.06 -16.77
C GLY A 43 -8.40 -22.18 -16.67
N GLY A 44 -7.66 -21.08 -16.87
CA GLY A 44 -6.20 -21.04 -16.83
C GLY A 44 -5.63 -20.64 -15.47
N GLN A 45 -6.33 -19.82 -14.69
CA GLN A 45 -5.85 -19.37 -13.38
C GLN A 45 -6.28 -20.31 -12.26
N THR A 46 -5.30 -20.82 -11.51
CA THR A 46 -5.50 -21.59 -10.28
C THR A 46 -4.60 -21.04 -9.18
N TRP A 47 -5.05 -21.21 -7.92
CA TRP A 47 -4.24 -20.96 -6.74
C TRP A 47 -3.25 -22.11 -6.48
N GLU A 48 -3.41 -23.25 -7.13
CA GLU A 48 -2.57 -24.42 -6.93
C GLU A 48 -1.15 -24.20 -7.50
N GLY A 49 -0.16 -24.76 -6.82
CA GLY A 49 1.27 -24.63 -7.10
C GLY A 49 1.88 -23.25 -6.80
N SER A 50 1.10 -22.19 -6.97
CA SER A 50 1.61 -20.82 -6.88
C SER A 50 1.00 -20.03 -5.71
N GLY A 51 -0.14 -20.43 -5.18
CA GLY A 51 -0.82 -19.73 -4.10
C GLY A 51 -1.54 -18.46 -4.53
N VAL A 52 -2.28 -17.88 -3.59
CA VAL A 52 -2.95 -16.60 -3.76
C VAL A 52 -2.00 -15.48 -3.38
N LEU A 53 -1.77 -14.56 -4.31
CA LEU A 53 -1.06 -13.32 -4.03
C LEU A 53 -1.97 -12.37 -3.23
N PRO A 54 -1.50 -11.83 -2.09
CA PRO A 54 -2.26 -10.88 -1.30
C PRO A 54 -2.43 -9.56 -2.05
N CYS A 55 -3.53 -8.85 -1.80
CA CYS A 55 -3.72 -7.48 -2.28
C CYS A 55 -2.77 -6.51 -1.56
N VAL A 56 -2.45 -6.80 -0.30
CA VAL A 56 -1.52 -6.05 0.54
C VAL A 56 -0.53 -7.05 1.14
N GLY A 57 0.69 -7.05 0.62
CA GLY A 57 1.78 -7.88 1.14
C GLY A 57 2.18 -7.41 2.53
N THR A 58 2.07 -8.27 3.53
CA THR A 58 2.38 -7.96 4.94
C THR A 58 2.76 -9.26 5.64
N PRO A 59 3.75 -9.26 6.56
CA PRO A 59 4.05 -10.45 7.37
C PRO A 59 2.80 -10.98 8.07
N ALA A 60 2.68 -12.30 8.20
CA ALA A 60 1.48 -12.94 8.74
C ALA A 60 1.11 -12.40 10.13
N GLU A 61 2.11 -12.10 10.97
CA GLU A 61 1.94 -11.56 12.33
C GLU A 61 1.35 -10.14 12.34
N GLN A 62 1.59 -9.36 11.29
CA GLN A 62 1.14 -7.96 11.16
C GLN A 62 -0.15 -7.84 10.33
N ALA A 63 -0.60 -8.92 9.70
CA ALA A 63 -1.72 -8.90 8.76
C ALA A 63 -3.03 -8.43 9.41
N LEU A 64 -3.29 -8.83 10.65
CA LEU A 64 -4.48 -8.42 11.40
C LEU A 64 -4.47 -6.90 11.69
N GLU A 65 -3.37 -6.40 12.22
CA GLU A 65 -3.20 -4.97 12.52
C GLU A 65 -3.38 -4.14 11.25
N LYS A 66 -2.72 -4.55 10.16
CA LYS A 66 -2.84 -3.87 8.86
C LYS A 66 -4.28 -3.89 8.34
N ALA A 67 -4.99 -5.00 8.47
CA ALA A 67 -6.40 -5.10 8.06
C ALA A 67 -7.30 -4.16 8.88
N LEU A 68 -7.10 -4.07 10.19
CA LEU A 68 -7.83 -3.16 11.07
C LEU A 68 -7.56 -1.68 10.74
N ALA A 69 -6.32 -1.34 10.41
CA ALA A 69 -5.96 0.00 9.95
C ALA A 69 -6.70 0.36 8.65
N ILE A 70 -6.76 -0.56 7.68
CA ILE A 70 -7.51 -0.38 6.42
C ILE A 70 -9.00 -0.17 6.69
N LEU A 71 -9.59 -0.96 7.59
CA LEU A 71 -11.01 -0.82 7.96
C LEU A 71 -11.29 0.53 8.64
N THR A 72 -10.41 0.97 9.54
CA THR A 72 -10.53 2.25 10.24
C THR A 72 -10.45 3.42 9.26
N LEU A 73 -9.48 3.39 8.34
CA LEU A 73 -9.37 4.37 7.26
C LEU A 73 -10.66 4.42 6.43
N ARG A 74 -11.16 3.25 5.99
CA ARG A 74 -12.39 3.16 5.19
C ARG A 74 -13.63 3.67 5.89
N ARG A 75 -13.73 3.45 7.20
CA ARG A 75 -14.82 3.99 8.01
C ARG A 75 -14.77 5.52 8.05
N ALA A 76 -13.58 6.12 8.03
CA ALA A 76 -13.40 7.56 8.02
C ALA A 76 -13.60 8.20 6.63
N LEU A 77 -13.45 7.43 5.54
CA LEU A 77 -13.48 7.94 4.16
C LEU A 77 -14.70 8.81 3.83
N PRO A 78 -15.96 8.42 4.12
CA PRO A 78 -17.11 9.26 3.79
C PRO A 78 -17.03 10.64 4.44
N GLY A 79 -16.55 10.70 5.69
CA GLY A 79 -16.35 11.96 6.39
C GLY A 79 -15.20 12.79 5.83
N VAL A 80 -14.12 12.15 5.35
CA VAL A 80 -13.02 12.85 4.66
C VAL A 80 -13.51 13.47 3.35
N VAL A 81 -14.26 12.71 2.54
CA VAL A 81 -14.81 13.19 1.27
C VAL A 81 -15.74 14.38 1.49
N LEU A 82 -16.63 14.32 2.49
CA LEU A 82 -17.53 15.43 2.82
C LEU A 82 -16.74 16.70 3.17
N ARG A 83 -15.74 16.61 4.05
CA ARG A 83 -14.91 17.75 4.43
C ARG A 83 -14.13 18.33 3.25
N LEU A 84 -13.67 17.49 2.32
CA LEU A 84 -13.01 17.95 1.10
C LEU A 84 -13.99 18.68 0.17
N GLN A 85 -15.23 18.16 0.04
CA GLN A 85 -16.28 18.81 -0.74
C GLN A 85 -16.63 20.19 -0.19
N GLU A 86 -16.74 20.33 1.13
CA GLU A 86 -16.96 21.63 1.81
C GLU A 86 -15.77 22.57 1.57
N ALA A 87 -14.54 22.12 1.80
CA ALA A 87 -13.35 22.94 1.61
C ALA A 87 -13.18 23.42 0.15
N LEU A 88 -13.52 22.59 -0.84
CA LEU A 88 -13.51 23.00 -2.25
C LEU A 88 -14.59 24.03 -2.58
N GLN A 89 -15.74 23.99 -1.92
CA GLN A 89 -16.79 25.00 -2.11
C GLN A 89 -16.41 26.34 -1.49
N ASP A 90 -15.80 26.32 -0.31
CA ASP A 90 -15.53 27.54 0.46
C ASP A 90 -14.24 28.25 0.03
N TYR A 91 -13.21 27.51 -0.39
CA TYR A 91 -11.85 28.05 -0.54
C TYR A 91 -11.25 27.90 -1.94
N TYR A 92 -11.88 27.15 -2.86
CA TYR A 92 -11.31 26.97 -4.20
C TYR A 92 -11.59 28.18 -5.09
N THR A 93 -10.56 28.69 -5.76
CA THR A 93 -10.63 29.95 -6.52
C THR A 93 -11.27 29.80 -7.90
N LEU A 94 -11.21 28.61 -8.51
CA LEU A 94 -11.80 28.32 -9.82
C LEU A 94 -13.22 27.77 -9.67
N VAL A 95 -14.18 28.67 -9.42
CA VAL A 95 -15.58 28.34 -9.12
C VAL A 95 -16.24 27.51 -10.23
N ASP A 96 -15.91 27.75 -11.50
CA ASP A 96 -16.47 27.01 -12.64
C ASP A 96 -16.15 25.50 -12.61
N ARG A 97 -15.06 25.12 -11.94
CA ARG A 97 -14.62 23.72 -11.84
C ARG A 97 -15.19 23.01 -10.61
N VAL A 98 -15.71 23.75 -9.63
CA VAL A 98 -16.20 23.20 -8.35
C VAL A 98 -17.28 22.13 -8.56
N PRO A 99 -18.35 22.36 -9.37
CA PRO A 99 -19.39 21.34 -9.57
C PRO A 99 -18.84 20.02 -10.12
N THR A 100 -17.87 20.09 -11.04
CA THR A 100 -17.22 18.92 -11.65
C THR A 100 -16.38 18.17 -10.62
N LEU A 101 -15.63 18.89 -9.77
CA LEU A 101 -14.84 18.28 -8.70
C LEU A 101 -15.70 17.59 -7.66
N LEU A 102 -16.81 18.22 -7.25
CA LEU A 102 -17.77 17.63 -6.30
C LEU A 102 -18.40 16.36 -6.87
N HIS A 103 -18.82 16.40 -8.14
CA HIS A 103 -19.37 15.24 -8.83
C HIS A 103 -18.35 14.11 -8.95
N HIS A 104 -17.10 14.43 -9.28
CA HIS A 104 -16.02 13.44 -9.33
C HIS A 104 -15.80 12.80 -7.95
N LEU A 105 -15.68 13.60 -6.88
CA LEU A 105 -15.50 13.08 -5.52
C LEU A 105 -16.63 12.16 -5.07
N ALA A 106 -17.88 12.47 -5.44
CA ALA A 106 -19.04 11.64 -5.11
C ALA A 106 -19.03 10.27 -5.83
N ASN A 107 -18.47 10.20 -7.03
CA ASN A 107 -18.45 8.99 -7.87
C ASN A 107 -17.11 8.25 -7.84
N MET A 108 -16.12 8.76 -7.10
CA MET A 108 -14.79 8.20 -7.07
C MET A 108 -14.76 6.84 -6.36
N ASP A 109 -14.21 5.81 -7.01
CA ASP A 109 -14.07 4.49 -6.40
C ASP A 109 -12.88 4.44 -5.43
N LEU A 110 -13.18 4.62 -4.14
CA LEU A 110 -12.21 4.47 -3.05
C LEU A 110 -12.21 3.07 -2.43
N SER A 111 -12.94 2.10 -3.02
CA SER A 111 -13.06 0.73 -2.50
C SER A 111 -11.75 -0.06 -2.56
N ALA A 112 -10.76 0.42 -3.32
CA ALA A 112 -9.43 -0.18 -3.43
C ALA A 112 -8.38 0.49 -2.53
N VAL A 113 -8.76 1.48 -1.71
CA VAL A 113 -7.80 2.21 -0.85
C VAL A 113 -7.29 1.34 0.28
N VAL A 114 -5.97 1.19 0.38
CA VAL A 114 -5.31 0.31 1.38
C VAL A 114 -4.34 1.04 2.32
N SER A 115 -4.06 2.32 2.09
CA SER A 115 -3.27 3.18 2.97
C SER A 115 -3.67 4.64 2.81
N GLU A 116 -3.25 5.50 3.76
CA GLU A 116 -3.43 6.95 3.66
C GLU A 116 -2.68 7.53 2.47
N GLU A 117 -1.47 7.03 2.19
CA GLU A 117 -0.68 7.42 1.03
C GLU A 117 -1.40 7.07 -0.29
N ASP A 118 -1.99 5.87 -0.38
CA ASP A 118 -2.78 5.44 -1.54
C ASP A 118 -4.06 6.29 -1.69
N LEU A 119 -4.68 6.70 -0.59
CA LEU A 119 -5.78 7.65 -0.62
C LEU A 119 -5.36 9.01 -1.18
N VAL A 120 -4.27 9.58 -0.64
CA VAL A 120 -3.76 10.90 -1.03
C VAL A 120 -3.36 10.92 -2.49
N THR A 121 -2.61 9.91 -2.93
CA THR A 121 -2.19 9.78 -4.34
C THR A 121 -3.38 9.66 -5.28
N LYS A 122 -4.38 8.86 -4.95
CA LYS A 122 -5.62 8.75 -5.75
C LYS A 122 -6.41 10.06 -5.78
N LEU A 123 -6.58 10.72 -4.64
CA LEU A 123 -7.29 11.99 -4.56
C LEU A 123 -6.58 13.07 -5.38
N ASN A 124 -5.25 13.17 -5.25
CA ASN A 124 -4.46 14.13 -6.03
C ASN A 124 -4.56 13.86 -7.53
N ALA A 125 -4.36 12.60 -7.95
CA ALA A 125 -4.46 12.23 -9.36
C ALA A 125 -5.86 12.54 -9.94
N GLY A 126 -6.92 12.19 -9.21
CA GLY A 126 -8.30 12.43 -9.66
C GLY A 126 -8.68 13.90 -9.70
N LEU A 127 -8.38 14.65 -8.64
CA LEU A 127 -8.71 16.06 -8.54
C LEU A 127 -7.94 16.90 -9.57
N GLN A 128 -6.63 16.66 -9.71
CA GLN A 128 -5.80 17.39 -10.67
C GLN A 128 -6.17 17.09 -12.12
N ALA A 129 -6.55 15.84 -12.43
CA ALA A 129 -7.02 15.49 -13.77
C ALA A 129 -8.32 16.21 -14.14
N VAL A 130 -9.23 16.44 -13.17
CA VAL A 130 -10.51 17.09 -13.40
C VAL A 130 -10.41 18.61 -13.37
N SER A 131 -9.59 19.17 -12.47
CA SER A 131 -9.41 20.61 -12.36
C SER A 131 -8.50 21.20 -13.44
N GLU A 132 -7.62 20.38 -14.03
CA GLU A 132 -6.47 20.82 -14.83
C GLU A 132 -5.53 21.76 -14.05
N ASP A 133 -5.60 21.70 -12.71
CA ASP A 133 -4.85 22.55 -11.79
C ASP A 133 -3.82 21.72 -11.02
N PRO A 134 -2.52 21.78 -11.39
CA PRO A 134 -1.48 21.02 -10.72
C PRO A 134 -1.17 21.54 -9.30
N ARG A 135 -1.68 22.71 -8.93
CA ARG A 135 -1.46 23.30 -7.60
C ARG A 135 -2.46 22.82 -6.56
N LEU A 136 -3.58 22.23 -7.00
CA LEU A 136 -4.55 21.61 -6.10
C LEU A 136 -3.95 20.32 -5.52
N LEU A 137 -3.71 20.33 -4.21
CA LEU A 137 -3.06 19.24 -3.49
C LEU A 137 -3.81 18.91 -2.20
N VAL A 138 -4.09 17.63 -2.03
CA VAL A 138 -4.52 16.99 -0.79
C VAL A 138 -3.30 16.39 -0.11
N ARG A 139 -3.18 16.61 1.19
CA ARG A 139 -2.10 16.06 2.02
C ARG A 139 -2.68 15.46 3.29
N ALA A 140 -2.18 14.29 3.69
CA ALA A 140 -2.43 13.78 5.04
C ALA A 140 -1.63 14.64 6.03
N ILE A 141 -2.32 15.21 7.01
CA ILE A 141 -1.68 15.93 8.11
C ILE A 141 -1.48 14.89 9.21
N GLY A 142 -0.24 14.48 9.46
CA GLY A 142 0.09 13.59 10.56
C GLY A 142 -0.24 14.20 11.92
N PRO A 143 -0.15 13.44 13.02
CA PRO A 143 -0.20 14.01 14.35
C PRO A 143 0.87 15.11 14.42
N ARG A 144 0.40 16.32 14.66
CA ARG A 144 1.16 17.56 14.66
C ARG A 144 2.28 17.44 15.71
N GLU A 145 3.49 17.05 15.31
CA GLU A 145 4.67 17.48 16.05
C GLU A 145 4.65 19.00 16.01
N THR A 146 4.54 19.58 17.20
CA THR A 146 4.49 21.01 17.45
C THR A 146 5.67 21.72 16.76
N SER A 147 5.38 22.64 15.84
CA SER A 147 6.27 23.79 15.56
C SER A 147 6.51 24.56 16.87
N PRO A 148 7.75 24.99 17.17
CA PRO A 148 8.35 26.28 16.71
C PRO A 148 9.79 26.05 16.17
N GLU A 149 10.58 26.93 15.56
CA GLU A 149 10.65 28.37 15.30
C GLU A 149 11.70 28.57 14.17
N PRO A 150 11.91 29.78 13.62
CA PRO A 150 12.81 30.00 12.49
C PRO A 150 14.28 30.05 12.96
N GLU A 151 15.13 29.22 12.37
CA GLU A 151 16.58 29.33 12.57
C GLU A 151 17.11 30.54 11.79
N MET A 152 17.17 31.63 12.56
CA MET A 152 18.04 32.78 12.49
C MET A 152 19.43 32.44 11.92
N GLU A 153 19.80 33.16 10.87
CA GLU A 153 21.16 33.56 10.47
C GLU A 153 22.31 32.65 10.90
N ALA A 154 22.76 31.80 9.97
CA ALA A 154 24.07 31.16 10.07
C ALA A 154 25.16 32.22 9.88
N GLU A 155 25.68 32.75 10.99
CA GLU A 155 26.97 33.43 11.00
C GLU A 155 28.10 32.43 10.71
N ASP A 156 28.97 32.90 9.83
CA ASP A 156 30.18 32.32 9.28
C ASP A 156 31.25 32.15 10.36
N VAL A 157 31.67 30.92 10.65
CA VAL A 157 33.00 30.65 11.22
C VAL A 157 33.57 29.38 10.58
N LEU A 158 34.28 29.59 9.47
CA LEU A 158 35.36 28.72 9.00
C LEU A 158 36.56 28.80 9.95
N GLU A 159 37.47 27.83 9.83
CA GLU A 159 38.76 27.64 10.54
C GLU A 159 38.67 26.80 11.83
N VAL A 160 39.43 25.71 12.06
CA VAL A 160 40.71 25.22 11.53
C VAL A 160 40.73 23.69 11.67
N VAL A 161 41.17 22.98 10.63
CA VAL A 161 41.64 21.58 10.72
C VAL A 161 43.13 21.59 11.06
N PRO A 162 43.61 20.67 11.93
CA PRO A 162 44.94 20.12 11.72
C PRO A 162 44.88 18.60 11.53
N GLU A 163 45.28 18.21 10.33
CA GLU A 163 45.93 16.97 9.92
C GLU A 163 47.10 16.66 10.90
N VAL A 164 47.48 15.44 11.30
CA VAL A 164 48.13 14.32 10.57
C VAL A 164 48.29 13.08 11.54
N PRO A 165 48.97 11.93 11.23
CA PRO A 165 48.36 10.64 10.85
C PRO A 165 48.83 9.39 11.67
N SER A 166 48.40 8.20 11.19
CA SER A 166 49.07 6.88 11.29
C SER A 166 48.81 6.01 12.54
N SER A 167 48.15 4.86 12.32
CA SER A 167 48.77 3.54 12.55
C SER A 167 47.79 2.41 12.23
N GLU A 168 48.07 1.71 11.14
CA GLU A 168 47.64 0.36 10.81
C GLU A 168 48.13 -0.62 11.89
N ALA A 169 47.24 -1.27 12.64
CA ALA A 169 47.43 -2.63 13.21
C ALA A 169 46.29 -3.04 14.15
N ALA A 170 45.82 -4.28 13.95
CA ALA A 170 44.97 -5.08 14.83
C ALA A 170 43.45 -4.72 14.79
N ARG A 171 42.52 -5.64 14.52
CA ARG A 171 42.46 -7.05 14.92
C ARG A 171 41.58 -7.86 13.95
N LYS A 172 42.20 -8.90 13.36
CA LYS A 172 41.54 -10.18 13.07
C LYS A 172 41.18 -10.84 14.40
N ALA A 173 39.93 -11.24 14.59
CA ALA A 173 39.55 -12.31 15.52
C ALA A 173 38.10 -12.77 15.24
N LEU A 174 37.95 -13.66 14.25
CA LEU A 174 37.19 -14.92 14.24
C LEU A 174 37.01 -15.41 12.80
#